data_AF-A0A6G2QAQ3-F1
#
_entry.id   AF-A0A6G2QAQ3-F1
#
_cell.length_a   1.000
_cell.length_b   1.000
_cell.length_c   1.000
_cell.angle_alpha   90.00
_cell.angle_beta   90.00
_cell.angle_gamma   90.00
#
_symmetry.space_group_name_H-M   'P 1'
#
loop_
_entity.id
_entity.type
_entity.pdbx_description
1 polymer ?
#
loop_
_entity_poly.entity_id
_entity_poly.type
_entity_poly.pdbx_seq_one_letter_code
_entity_poly.pdbx_strand_id
1 'polypeptide(L)'
;GRPAAGSVTRALEAVAREGERLGVHLVAAAGTDGRTADSEPARRATLRIRLAAPQQGPDEPAPGRGELAHLDAPAVGFQAGRVTGRIPRTATQRPTVVPLDWHRMGDPPTRRPVRELGNGPTDLALLASAVERAARQVAAAQVPSLL
;
A
#
# COMPACT_ATOMS: atom_id res chain seq x y z
N GLY A 1 18.13 20.06 29.83
CA GLY A 1 18.14 19.29 28.58
C GLY A 1 17.44 20.09 27.50
N ARG A 2 18.02 20.26 26.31
CA ARG A 2 17.30 20.87 25.18
C ARG A 2 16.16 19.91 24.76
N PRO A 3 14.95 20.39 24.47
CA PRO A 3 13.85 19.51 24.10
C PRO A 3 14.21 18.76 22.81
N ALA A 4 14.24 17.43 22.89
CA ALA A 4 14.61 16.51 21.80
C ALA A 4 13.74 16.67 20.54
N ALA A 5 12.55 17.26 20.66
CA ALA A 5 11.67 17.57 19.53
C ALA A 5 12.33 18.55 18.53
N GLY A 6 13.08 19.55 19.01
CA GLY A 6 13.72 20.53 18.13
C GLY A 6 14.88 19.97 17.30
N SER A 7 15.54 18.91 17.76
CA SER A 7 16.60 18.25 16.98
C SER A 7 16.04 17.39 15.85
N VAL A 8 14.94 16.66 16.09
CA VAL A 8 14.32 15.81 15.07
C VAL A 8 13.77 16.66 13.92
N THR A 9 13.02 17.73 14.24
CA THR A 9 12.48 18.64 13.21
C THR A 9 13.61 19.21 12.35
N ARG A 10 14.69 19.72 12.96
CA ARG A 10 15.83 20.25 12.19
C ARG A 10 16.51 19.20 11.31
N ALA A 11 16.60 17.96 11.76
CA ALA A 11 17.13 16.88 10.92
C ALA A 11 16.24 16.63 9.69
N LEU A 12 14.91 16.59 9.88
CA LEU A 12 13.97 16.45 8.76
C LEU A 12 14.03 17.63 7.80
N GLU A 13 14.17 18.86 8.31
CA GLU A 13 14.35 20.05 7.47
C GLU A 13 15.66 20.00 6.68
N ALA A 14 16.75 19.52 7.29
CA ALA A 14 18.03 19.36 6.59
C ALA A 14 17.92 18.34 5.45
N VAL A 15 17.28 17.18 5.70
CA VAL A 15 17.01 16.18 4.65
C VAL A 15 16.11 16.76 3.56
N ALA A 16 15.08 17.52 3.91
CA ALA A 16 14.20 18.15 2.92
C ALA A 16 14.94 19.17 2.03
N ARG A 17 15.98 19.83 2.55
CA ARG A 17 16.77 20.82 1.79
C ARG A 17 17.89 20.19 0.97
N GLU A 18 18.57 19.19 1.51
CA GLU A 18 19.86 18.71 0.98
C GLU A 18 19.85 17.22 0.61
N GLY A 19 18.82 16.47 0.98
CA GLY A 19 18.76 15.01 0.83
C GLY A 19 18.92 14.53 -0.61
N GLU A 20 18.37 15.27 -1.58
CA GLU A 20 18.47 14.93 -3.00
C GLU A 20 19.94 14.78 -3.46
N ARG A 21 20.82 15.71 -3.04
CA ARG A 21 22.26 15.68 -3.38
C ARG A 21 22.98 14.45 -2.84
N LEU A 22 22.38 13.80 -1.83
CA LEU A 22 22.90 12.61 -1.17
C LEU A 22 22.13 11.34 -1.56
N GLY A 23 21.17 11.44 -2.49
CA GLY A 23 20.28 10.32 -2.85
C GLY A 23 19.31 9.91 -1.73
N VAL A 24 19.04 10.82 -0.78
CA VAL A 24 18.12 10.60 0.34
C VAL A 24 16.75 11.19 0.02
N HIS A 25 15.73 10.34 0.01
CA HIS A 25 14.33 10.75 -0.19
C HIS A 25 13.58 10.77 1.14
N LEU A 26 12.86 11.86 1.41
CA LEU A 26 12.04 12.00 2.61
C LEU A 26 10.56 11.73 2.29
N VAL A 27 9.98 10.75 2.96
CA VAL A 27 8.53 10.52 3.00
C VAL A 27 8.05 10.82 4.41
N ALA A 28 7.16 11.80 4.56
CA ALA A 28 6.60 12.21 5.83
C ALA A 28 5.08 12.08 5.83
N ALA A 29 4.52 11.59 6.94
CA ALA A 29 3.10 11.51 7.18
C ALA A 29 2.74 12.31 8.44
N ALA A 30 1.62 13.01 8.41
CA ALA A 30 1.13 13.81 9.53
C ALA A 30 -0.39 13.67 9.67
N GLY A 31 -0.89 14.01 10.85
CA GLY A 31 -2.33 14.11 11.10
C GLY A 31 -2.99 15.25 10.33
N THR A 32 -4.33 15.25 10.30
CA THR A 32 -5.15 16.21 9.55
C THR A 32 -5.33 17.56 10.24
N ASP A 33 -4.72 17.76 11.41
CA ASP A 33 -4.86 18.97 12.23
C ASP A 33 -4.07 20.18 11.71
N GLY A 34 -3.35 20.03 10.60
CA GLY A 34 -2.64 21.11 9.92
C GLY A 34 -1.36 21.59 10.63
N ARG A 35 -0.99 21.03 11.78
CA ARG A 35 0.16 21.51 12.57
C ARG A 35 1.51 21.47 11.84
N THR A 36 1.60 20.67 10.78
CA THR A 36 2.81 20.48 9.98
C THR A 36 2.72 21.10 8.58
N ALA A 37 1.62 21.78 8.25
CA ALA A 37 1.39 22.35 6.91
C ALA A 37 2.48 23.35 6.51
N ASP A 38 2.97 24.12 7.48
CA ASP A 38 4.04 25.11 7.29
C ASP A 38 5.44 24.57 7.63
N SER A 39 5.62 23.24 7.69
CA SER A 39 6.95 22.65 7.87
C SER A 39 7.75 22.66 6.56
N GLU A 40 9.08 22.67 6.65
CA GLU A 40 9.94 22.62 5.45
C GLU A 40 9.66 21.37 4.58
N PRO A 41 9.49 20.16 5.14
CA PRO A 41 9.11 18.99 4.34
C PRO A 41 7.80 19.18 3.59
N ALA A 42 6.79 19.80 4.21
CA ALA A 42 5.48 20.03 3.59
C ALA A 42 5.56 21.05 2.44
N ARG A 43 6.37 22.12 2.60
CA ARG A 43 6.59 23.12 1.55
C ARG A 43 7.35 22.55 0.34
N ARG A 44 8.38 21.73 0.59
CA ARG A 44 9.25 21.17 -0.47
C ARG A 44 8.72 19.90 -1.12
N ALA A 45 7.69 19.27 -0.57
CA ALA A 45 7.11 18.06 -1.15
C ALA A 45 6.59 18.31 -2.57
N THR A 46 7.23 17.66 -3.56
CA THR A 46 6.83 17.67 -4.97
C THR A 46 5.65 16.74 -5.25
N LEU A 47 5.55 15.67 -4.46
CA LEU A 47 4.45 14.70 -4.47
C LEU A 47 3.71 14.75 -3.14
N ARG A 48 2.38 14.89 -3.19
CA ARG A 48 1.52 14.97 -2.00
C ARG A 48 0.44 13.90 -2.06
N ILE A 49 0.31 13.15 -0.97
CA ILE A 49 -0.77 12.18 -0.77
C ILE A 49 -1.73 12.73 0.27
N ARG A 50 -3.01 12.84 -0.08
CA ARG A 50 -4.09 13.17 0.86
C ARG A 50 -5.01 11.97 0.98
N LEU A 51 -5.04 11.35 2.15
CA LEU A 51 -5.99 10.28 2.44
C LEU A 51 -7.34 10.89 2.80
N ALA A 52 -8.41 10.32 2.25
CA ALA A 52 -9.76 10.66 2.67
C ALA A 52 -9.98 10.17 4.11
N ALA A 53 -10.65 10.98 4.92
CA ALA A 53 -11.06 10.55 6.25
C ALA A 53 -12.06 9.40 6.08
N PRO A 54 -11.81 8.22 6.67
CA PRO A 54 -12.72 7.10 6.52
C PRO A 54 -14.04 7.42 7.22
N GLN A 55 -15.14 7.38 6.48
CA GLN A 55 -16.49 7.56 7.00
C GLN A 55 -17.24 6.22 6.97
N GLN A 56 -18.24 6.06 7.84
CA GLN A 56 -19.05 4.84 7.91
C GLN A 56 -20.26 4.98 6.98
N GLY A 57 -20.31 4.19 5.90
CA GLY A 57 -21.44 4.18 4.97
C GLY A 57 -21.11 3.42 3.68
N PRO A 58 -22.13 2.96 2.92
CA PRO A 58 -21.93 2.20 1.69
C PRO A 58 -21.28 3.03 0.57
N ASP A 59 -21.50 4.34 0.54
CA ASP A 59 -20.96 5.27 -0.47
C ASP A 59 -19.76 6.10 0.05
N GLU A 60 -19.35 5.85 1.30
CA GLU A 60 -18.32 6.61 1.98
C GLU A 60 -16.90 6.10 1.62
N PRO A 61 -15.86 6.95 1.70
CA PRO A 61 -14.51 6.55 1.36
C PRO A 61 -14.02 5.43 2.29
N ALA A 62 -13.81 4.26 1.70
CA ALA A 62 -13.16 3.14 2.39
C ALA A 62 -11.73 3.54 2.81
N PRO A 63 -11.21 2.96 3.91
CA PRO A 63 -9.82 3.17 4.31
C PRO A 63 -8.84 2.95 3.15
N GLY A 64 -7.91 3.89 2.98
CA GLY A 64 -6.92 3.86 1.90
C GLY A 64 -7.34 4.61 0.64
N ARG A 65 -8.58 5.11 0.54
CA ARG A 65 -8.96 6.05 -0.53
C ARG A 65 -8.25 7.40 -0.33
N GLY A 66 -7.82 8.01 -1.42
CA GLY A 66 -7.16 9.31 -1.38
C GLY A 66 -6.87 9.90 -2.74
N GLU A 67 -6.12 10.99 -2.74
CA GLU A 67 -5.67 11.71 -3.92
C GLU A 67 -4.15 11.87 -3.91
N LEU A 68 -3.54 11.72 -5.07
CA LEU A 68 -2.14 11.96 -5.34
C LEU A 68 -2.00 13.24 -6.17
N ALA A 69 -1.36 14.26 -5.62
CA ALA A 69 -1.10 15.51 -6.32
C ALA A 69 0.39 15.68 -6.59
N HIS A 70 0.74 16.04 -7.82
CA HIS A 70 2.07 16.48 -8.21
C HIS A 70 1.99 17.98 -8.54
N LEU A 71 3.07 18.74 -8.31
CA LEU A 71 3.07 20.20 -8.47
C LEU A 71 2.51 20.68 -9.81
N ASP A 72 2.76 19.93 -10.89
CA ASP A 72 2.41 20.32 -12.26
C ASP A 72 1.39 19.38 -12.93
N ALA A 73 0.67 18.55 -12.16
CA ALA A 73 -0.32 17.63 -12.71
C ALA A 73 -1.64 17.66 -11.93
N PRO A 74 -2.78 17.38 -12.61
CA PRO A 74 -4.05 17.17 -11.92
C PRO A 74 -3.92 16.10 -10.84
N ALA A 75 -4.63 16.29 -9.73
CA ALA A 75 -4.70 15.28 -8.69
C ALA A 75 -5.35 13.99 -9.24
N VAL A 76 -4.76 12.85 -8.90
CA VAL A 76 -5.24 11.52 -9.33
C VAL A 76 -5.80 10.79 -8.12
N GLY A 77 -7.08 10.42 -8.19
CA GLY A 77 -7.71 9.58 -7.17
C GLY A 77 -7.12 8.17 -7.16
N PHE A 78 -6.94 7.60 -5.98
CA PHE A 78 -6.43 6.23 -5.82
C PHE A 78 -7.11 5.51 -4.65
N GLN A 79 -6.97 4.18 -4.65
CA GLN A 79 -7.29 3.30 -3.53
C GLN A 79 -6.04 2.51 -3.15
N ALA A 80 -5.52 2.73 -1.95
CA ALA A 80 -4.35 2.00 -1.46
C ALA A 80 -4.69 0.52 -1.26
N GLY A 81 -3.75 -0.34 -1.63
CA GLY A 81 -3.77 -1.75 -1.26
C GLY A 81 -3.50 -1.94 0.23
N ARG A 82 -4.20 -2.88 0.86
CA ARG A 82 -3.96 -3.27 2.24
C ARG A 82 -3.03 -4.49 2.28
N VAL A 83 -1.90 -4.35 2.97
CA VAL A 83 -0.97 -5.46 3.25
C VAL A 83 -1.00 -5.73 4.75
N THR A 84 -1.34 -6.96 5.13
CA THR A 84 -1.59 -7.34 6.52
C THR A 84 -0.65 -8.41 7.04
N GLY A 85 0.20 -8.97 6.18
CA GLY A 85 1.00 -10.16 6.49
C GLY A 85 0.15 -11.43 6.64
N ARG A 86 -1.15 -11.37 6.34
CA ARG A 86 -2.05 -12.52 6.43
C ARG A 86 -2.06 -13.26 5.10
N ILE A 87 -2.35 -14.55 5.19
CA ILE A 87 -2.68 -15.36 4.02
C ILE A 87 -3.98 -14.79 3.45
N PRO A 88 -3.99 -14.28 2.21
CA PRO A 88 -5.22 -13.80 1.61
C PRO A 88 -6.22 -14.95 1.59
N ARG A 89 -7.35 -14.80 2.29
CA ARG A 89 -8.46 -15.77 2.19
C ARG A 89 -9.12 -15.76 0.80
N THR A 90 -8.65 -14.90 -0.11
CA THR A 90 -9.12 -14.76 -1.48
C THR A 90 -8.62 -15.84 -2.43
N ALA A 91 -7.89 -16.86 -1.98
CA ALA A 91 -7.38 -17.90 -2.87
C ALA A 91 -7.31 -19.30 -2.24
N THR A 92 -8.45 -19.95 -1.99
CA THR A 92 -8.50 -21.43 -2.01
C THR A 92 -9.68 -22.02 -2.80
N GLN A 93 -10.74 -21.25 -3.07
CA GLN A 93 -11.79 -21.69 -3.98
C GLN A 93 -11.70 -20.93 -5.31
N ARG A 94 -11.00 -21.53 -6.28
CA ARG A 94 -11.23 -21.23 -7.70
C ARG A 94 -12.69 -21.62 -8.04
N PRO A 95 -13.43 -20.80 -8.80
CA PRO A 95 -14.70 -21.23 -9.36
C PRO A 95 -14.48 -22.51 -10.19
N THR A 96 -15.27 -23.55 -9.93
CA THR A 96 -15.27 -24.76 -10.75
C THR A 96 -16.62 -24.89 -11.42
N VAL A 97 -16.62 -25.04 -12.73
CA VAL A 97 -17.80 -25.46 -13.49
C VAL A 97 -17.84 -26.97 -13.42
N VAL A 98 -18.93 -27.53 -12.89
CA VAL A 98 -19.21 -28.96 -12.96
C VAL A 98 -20.35 -29.19 -13.95
N PRO A 99 -20.25 -30.19 -14.85
CA PRO A 99 -21.35 -30.54 -15.73
C PRO A 99 -22.54 -31.01 -14.88
N LEU A 100 -23.73 -30.50 -15.23
CA LEU A 100 -24.98 -30.85 -14.55
C LEU A 100 -25.54 -32.15 -15.15
N ASP A 101 -25.71 -33.19 -14.32
CA ASP A 101 -26.46 -34.39 -14.70
C ASP A 101 -27.95 -34.17 -14.44
N TRP A 102 -28.70 -33.96 -15.52
CA TRP A 102 -30.13 -33.65 -15.46
C TRP A 102 -30.97 -34.78 -14.85
N HIS A 103 -30.52 -36.04 -14.91
CA HIS A 103 -31.23 -37.17 -14.32
C HIS A 103 -31.14 -37.19 -12.78
N ARG A 104 -30.21 -36.41 -12.21
CA ARG A 104 -29.96 -36.30 -10.77
C ARG A 104 -30.31 -34.91 -10.22
N MET A 105 -31.11 -34.15 -10.97
CA MET A 105 -31.56 -32.83 -10.53
C MET A 105 -32.30 -32.94 -9.18
N GLY A 106 -31.77 -32.28 -8.16
CA GLY A 106 -32.31 -32.31 -6.80
C GLY A 106 -31.38 -32.96 -5.77
N ASP A 107 -30.41 -33.75 -6.22
CA ASP A 107 -29.37 -34.28 -5.32
C ASP A 107 -28.48 -33.14 -4.80
N PRO A 108 -28.03 -33.20 -3.52
CA PRO A 108 -27.07 -32.24 -3.02
C PRO A 108 -25.77 -32.33 -3.84
N PRO A 109 -25.17 -31.19 -4.23
CA PRO A 109 -23.95 -31.20 -5.03
C PRO A 109 -22.86 -31.99 -4.29
N THR A 110 -22.10 -32.81 -5.05
CA THR A 110 -20.97 -33.56 -4.49
C THR A 110 -20.03 -32.57 -3.80
N ARG A 111 -19.91 -32.69 -2.47
CA ARG A 111 -19.04 -31.81 -1.68
C ARG A 111 -17.60 -32.03 -2.12
N ARG A 112 -16.94 -30.97 -2.59
CA ARG A 112 -15.52 -31.01 -2.90
C ARG A 112 -14.74 -31.28 -1.61
N PRO A 113 -13.77 -32.22 -1.59
CA PRO A 113 -12.75 -32.21 -0.56
C PRO A 113 -11.93 -30.93 -0.74
N VAL A 114 -12.12 -29.96 0.17
CA VAL A 114 -11.26 -28.78 0.23
C VAL A 114 -9.91 -29.30 0.68
N ARG A 115 -8.99 -29.49 -0.28
CA ARG A 115 -7.59 -29.69 0.06
C ARG A 115 -7.19 -28.42 0.80
N GLU A 116 -6.88 -28.54 2.10
CA GLU A 116 -6.19 -27.47 2.81
C GLU A 116 -4.91 -27.23 2.02
N LEU A 117 -4.93 -26.20 1.18
CA LEU A 117 -3.70 -25.66 0.63
C LEU A 117 -2.95 -25.26 1.89
N GLY A 118 -1.89 -26.01 2.23
CA GLY A 118 -0.99 -25.62 3.32
C GLY A 118 -0.70 -24.14 3.16
N ASN A 119 -0.75 -23.41 4.27
CA ASN A 119 -0.70 -21.95 4.36
C ASN A 119 -0.08 -21.28 3.12
N GLY A 120 -0.94 -20.80 2.19
CA GLY A 120 -0.50 -20.10 0.99
C GLY A 120 0.33 -18.84 1.33
N PRO A 121 1.03 -18.24 0.35
CA PRO A 121 1.85 -17.06 0.62
C PRO A 121 0.99 -15.91 1.17
N THR A 122 1.55 -15.16 2.12
CA THR A 122 0.91 -13.96 2.67
C THR A 122 0.80 -12.86 1.61
N ASP A 123 -0.12 -11.91 1.78
CA ASP A 123 -0.20 -10.72 0.93
C ASP A 123 1.14 -9.97 0.85
N LEU A 124 1.91 -9.95 1.94
CA LEU A 124 3.26 -9.41 2.00
C LEU A 124 4.24 -10.18 1.11
N ALA A 125 4.22 -11.51 1.15
CA ALA A 125 5.07 -12.34 0.28
C ALA A 125 4.72 -12.14 -1.21
N LEU A 126 3.43 -11.98 -1.52
CA LEU A 126 2.98 -11.66 -2.87
C LEU A 126 3.46 -10.27 -3.31
N LEU A 127 3.39 -9.26 -2.45
CA LEU A 127 3.91 -7.92 -2.73
C LEU A 127 5.43 -7.96 -2.96
N ALA A 128 6.19 -8.61 -2.09
CA ALA A 128 7.64 -8.74 -2.22
C ALA A 128 8.02 -9.39 -3.57
N SER A 129 7.34 -10.47 -3.93
CA SER A 129 7.53 -11.14 -5.22
C SER A 129 7.18 -10.24 -6.42
N ALA A 130 6.13 -9.43 -6.32
CA ALA A 130 5.75 -8.49 -7.37
C ALA A 130 6.78 -7.36 -7.53
N VAL A 131 7.27 -6.78 -6.43
CA VAL A 131 8.32 -5.74 -6.44
C VAL A 131 9.61 -6.27 -7.06
N GLU A 132 10.03 -7.48 -6.66
CA GLU A 132 11.24 -8.10 -7.19
C GLU A 132 11.14 -8.37 -8.71
N ARG A 133 9.96 -8.82 -9.19
CA ARG A 133 9.71 -8.96 -10.63
C ARG A 133 9.76 -7.61 -11.35
N ALA A 134 9.11 -6.58 -10.80
CA ALA A 134 9.09 -5.25 -11.41
C ALA A 134 10.51 -4.66 -11.52
N ALA A 135 11.32 -4.79 -10.46
CA ALA A 135 12.72 -4.33 -10.46
C ALA A 135 13.54 -4.99 -11.57
N ARG A 136 13.38 -6.31 -11.77
CA ARG A 136 14.02 -7.04 -12.88
C ARG A 136 13.54 -6.54 -14.26
N GLN A 137 12.26 -6.25 -14.41
CA GLN A 137 11.68 -5.83 -15.69
C GLN A 137 12.18 -4.46 -16.16
N VAL A 138 12.47 -3.53 -15.24
CA VAL A 138 12.94 -2.18 -15.58
C VAL A 138 14.47 -2.04 -15.56
N ALA A 139 15.21 -3.15 -15.45
CA ALA A 139 16.66 -3.18 -15.27
C ALA A 139 17.14 -2.21 -14.16
N ALA A 140 16.33 -2.05 -13.10
CA ALA A 140 16.71 -1.22 -11.98
C ALA A 140 18.02 -1.75 -11.39
N ALA A 141 18.99 -0.85 -11.16
CA ALA A 141 20.22 -1.21 -10.49
C ALA A 141 19.88 -1.84 -9.13
N GLN A 142 20.33 -3.07 -8.91
CA GLN A 142 20.14 -3.71 -7.60
C GLN A 142 20.95 -2.94 -6.56
N VAL A 143 20.24 -2.34 -5.62
CA VAL A 143 20.89 -1.73 -4.45
C VAL A 143 21.20 -2.86 -3.47
N PRO A 144 22.42 -2.92 -2.90
CA PRO A 144 22.75 -3.89 -1.87
C PRO A 144 21.77 -3.82 -0.70
N SER A 145 21.52 -4.96 -0.06
CA SER A 145 20.76 -5.01 1.19
C SER A 145 21.39 -4.06 2.22
N LEU A 146 20.54 -3.28 2.89
CA LEU A 146 20.92 -2.46 4.05
C LEU A 146 20.73 -3.20 5.38
N LEU A 147 20.26 -4.45 5.31
CA LEU A 147 20.29 -5.46 6.38
C LEU A 147 21.51 -6.35 6.18
#